data_AF-A0A0D6LA00-F1
#
_entry.id   AF-A0A0D6LA00-F1
#
_cell.length_a   1.000
_cell.length_b   1.000
_cell.length_c   1.000
_cell.angle_alpha   90.00
_cell.angle_beta   90.00
_cell.angle_gamma   90.00
#
_symmetry.space_group_name_H-M   'P 1'
#
loop_
_entity.id
_entity.type
_entity.pdbx_description
1 polymer ?
#
loop_
_entity_poly.entity_id
_entity_poly.type
_entity_poly.pdbx_seq_one_letter_code
_entity_poly.pdbx_strand_id
1 'polypeptide(L)'
;MRAAVFLAVIVCISSTIAEKRKKPLCEMCEDVIEKLDNVLERGEDVEKALEEYCEGDCPDFLKQYCEKIDQQLKYILEKLKEHDSPEKICTDIHLCVV
;
A
#
# COMPACT_ATOMS: atom_id res chain seq x y z
N MET A 1 30.33 26.73 -4.74
CA MET A 1 29.01 26.68 -4.07
C MET A 1 27.90 26.16 -4.98
N ARG A 2 27.73 26.66 -6.22
CA ARG A 2 26.72 26.16 -7.17
C ARG A 2 26.89 24.68 -7.57
N ALA A 3 28.13 24.24 -7.82
CA ALA A 3 28.40 22.85 -8.23
C ALA A 3 28.05 21.79 -7.17
N ALA A 4 28.20 22.10 -5.87
CA ALA A 4 27.87 21.19 -4.79
C ALA A 4 26.35 20.99 -4.64
N VAL A 5 25.56 22.02 -4.93
CA VAL A 5 24.09 21.96 -4.90
C VAL A 5 23.56 21.09 -6.04
N PHE A 6 24.13 21.20 -7.25
CA PHE A 6 23.75 20.35 -8.37
C PHE A 6 24.05 18.87 -8.13
N LEU A 7 25.20 18.55 -7.52
CA LEU A 7 25.54 17.16 -7.15
C LEU A 7 24.63 16.62 -6.04
N ALA A 8 24.28 17.42 -5.04
CA ALA A 8 23.35 17.02 -3.98
C ALA A 8 21.94 16.75 -4.55
N VAL A 9 21.48 17.58 -5.48
CA VAL A 9 20.18 17.40 -6.15
C VAL A 9 20.16 16.11 -6.97
N ILE A 10 21.24 15.77 -7.71
CA ILE A 10 21.32 14.51 -8.47
C ILE A 10 21.32 13.27 -7.55
N VAL A 11 22.00 13.34 -6.41
CA VAL A 11 22.00 12.26 -5.40
C VAL A 11 20.61 12.07 -4.79
N CYS A 12 19.87 13.15 -4.52
CA CYS A 12 18.49 13.07 -4.02
C CYS A 12 17.49 12.59 -5.08
N ILE A 13 17.64 13.00 -6.35
CA ILE A 13 16.76 12.56 -7.45
C ILE A 13 16.91 11.05 -7.73
N SER A 14 18.09 10.49 -7.48
CA SER A 14 18.35 9.05 -7.71
C SER A 14 17.54 8.16 -6.76
N SER A 15 17.08 8.68 -5.62
CA SER A 15 16.31 7.92 -4.62
C SER A 15 14.81 7.86 -4.90
N THR A 16 14.27 8.65 -5.83
CA THR A 16 12.82 8.89 -5.88
C THR A 16 12.03 8.12 -6.92
N ILE A 17 12.60 7.30 -7.80
CA ILE A 17 11.79 6.53 -8.76
C ILE A 17 12.37 5.13 -8.99
N ALA A 18 12.35 4.31 -7.95
CA ALA A 18 12.24 2.87 -8.13
C ALA A 18 10.77 2.52 -8.39
N GLU A 19 10.23 3.00 -9.50
CA GLU A 19 8.99 2.46 -10.06
C GLU A 19 9.34 1.07 -10.59
N LYS A 20 9.48 0.09 -9.68
CA LYS A 20 9.26 -1.31 -10.03
C LYS A 20 7.92 -1.31 -10.75
N ARG A 21 7.85 -1.87 -11.96
CA ARG A 21 6.56 -2.14 -12.63
C ARG A 21 5.75 -3.07 -11.72
N LYS A 22 5.00 -2.49 -10.77
CA LYS A 22 4.15 -3.26 -9.88
C LYS A 22 3.02 -3.84 -10.72
N LYS A 23 2.66 -5.08 -10.42
CA LYS A 23 1.47 -5.69 -11.04
C LYS A 23 0.25 -4.90 -10.54
N PRO A 24 -0.80 -4.71 -11.35
CA PRO A 24 -2.00 -3.96 -10.93
C PRO A 24 -2.60 -4.47 -9.62
N LEU A 25 -2.47 -5.77 -9.36
CA LEU A 25 -2.91 -6.40 -8.12
C LEU A 25 -2.08 -5.97 -6.88
N CYS A 26 -0.77 -5.81 -7.06
CA CYS A 26 0.13 -5.41 -5.99
C CYS A 26 -0.07 -3.94 -5.65
N GLU A 27 -0.19 -3.08 -6.66
CA GLU A 27 -0.50 -1.65 -6.51
C GLU A 27 -1.84 -1.45 -5.77
N MET A 28 -2.91 -2.12 -6.22
CA MET A 28 -4.20 -2.08 -5.52
C MET A 28 -4.09 -2.53 -4.06
N CYS A 29 -3.36 -3.62 -3.80
CA CYS A 29 -3.18 -4.07 -2.42
C CYS A 29 -2.49 -2.99 -1.58
N GLU A 30 -1.38 -2.44 -2.07
CA GLU A 30 -0.61 -1.44 -1.33
C GLU A 30 -1.45 -0.18 -1.06
N ASP A 31 -2.20 0.29 -2.05
CA ASP A 31 -3.13 1.42 -1.90
C ASP A 31 -4.15 1.17 -0.78
N VAL A 32 -4.69 -0.06 -0.71
CA VAL A 32 -5.60 -0.45 0.37
C VAL A 32 -4.87 -0.45 1.70
N ILE A 33 -3.68 -1.06 1.79
CA ILE A 33 -2.93 -1.10 3.05
C ILE A 33 -2.60 0.31 3.55
N GLU A 34 -2.18 1.22 2.66
CA GLU A 34 -1.95 2.63 2.99
C GLU A 34 -3.23 3.32 3.48
N LYS A 35 -4.37 3.06 2.82
CA LYS A 35 -5.67 3.58 3.26
C LYS A 35 -6.02 3.10 4.68
N LEU A 36 -5.85 1.80 4.95
CA LEU A 36 -6.16 1.21 6.25
C LEU A 36 -5.24 1.74 7.35
N ASP A 37 -3.95 1.94 7.06
CA ASP A 37 -2.99 2.53 8.00
C ASP A 37 -3.41 3.97 8.40
N ASN A 38 -3.72 4.80 7.39
CA ASN A 38 -4.21 6.16 7.61
C ASN A 38 -5.51 6.22 8.43
N VAL A 39 -6.43 5.27 8.21
CA VAL A 39 -7.70 5.17 8.95
C VAL A 39 -7.44 4.74 10.39
N LEU A 40 -6.53 3.78 10.58
CA LEU A 40 -6.12 3.30 11.90
C LEU A 40 -5.45 4.42 12.72
N GLU A 41 -4.58 5.22 12.10
CA GLU A 41 -3.94 6.38 12.75
C GLU A 41 -4.94 7.44 13.19
N ARG A 42 -6.04 7.62 12.45
CA ARG A 42 -7.15 8.53 12.83
C ARG A 42 -8.09 7.94 13.88
N GLY A 43 -7.95 6.66 14.22
CA GLY A 43 -8.88 5.96 15.12
C GLY A 43 -10.27 5.76 14.52
N GLU A 44 -10.35 5.71 13.19
CA GLU A 44 -11.58 5.51 12.43
C GLU A 44 -11.90 4.02 12.24
N ASP A 45 -13.10 3.72 11.73
CA ASP A 45 -13.55 2.36 11.46
C ASP A 45 -12.87 1.80 10.20
N VAL A 46 -11.99 0.83 10.43
CA VAL A 46 -11.15 0.22 9.39
C VAL A 46 -11.93 -0.76 8.53
N GLU A 47 -12.94 -1.44 9.09
CA GLU A 47 -13.82 -2.34 8.33
C GLU A 47 -14.64 -1.53 7.33
N LYS A 48 -15.24 -0.43 7.79
CA LYS A 48 -16.01 0.48 6.93
C LYS A 48 -15.15 1.11 5.82
N ALA A 49 -13.93 1.51 6.15
CA ALA A 49 -13.03 2.10 5.15
C ALA A 49 -12.60 1.10 4.07
N LEU A 50 -12.42 -0.17 4.45
CA LEU A 50 -12.13 -1.24 3.50
C LEU A 50 -13.34 -1.49 2.58
N GLU A 51 -14.55 -1.58 3.16
CA GLU A 51 -15.79 -1.76 2.41
C GLU A 51 -15.99 -0.63 1.37
N GLU A 52 -15.84 0.63 1.79
CA GLU A 52 -15.95 1.79 0.90
C GLU A 52 -14.94 1.75 -0.25
N TYR A 53 -13.69 1.35 0.03
CA TYR A 53 -12.68 1.19 -1.00
C TYR A 53 -13.06 0.07 -1.98
N CYS A 54 -13.47 -1.09 -1.46
CA CYS A 54 -13.83 -2.24 -2.27
C CYS A 54 -15.07 -2.01 -3.15
N GLU A 55 -16.00 -1.16 -2.71
CA GLU A 55 -17.21 -0.82 -3.47
C GLU A 55 -16.97 0.31 -4.49
N GLY A 56 -16.18 1.33 -4.13
CA GLY A 56 -16.03 2.57 -4.89
C GLY A 56 -14.75 2.69 -5.71
N ASP A 57 -13.60 2.41 -5.08
CA ASP A 57 -12.27 2.68 -5.65
C ASP A 57 -11.66 1.45 -6.34
N CYS A 58 -12.11 0.25 -5.96
CA CYS A 58 -11.62 -1.02 -6.51
C CYS A 58 -12.24 -1.32 -7.90
N PRO A 59 -11.41 -1.52 -8.94
CA PRO A 59 -11.90 -1.93 -10.25
C PRO A 59 -12.67 -3.26 -10.21
N ASP A 60 -13.75 -3.38 -11.00
CA ASP A 60 -14.63 -4.56 -10.95
C ASP A 60 -13.91 -5.90 -11.13
N PHE A 61 -12.89 -5.97 -11.98
CA PHE A 61 -12.11 -7.20 -12.21
C PHE A 61 -11.24 -7.60 -10.99
N LEU A 62 -11.00 -6.66 -10.08
CA LEU A 62 -10.20 -6.85 -8.87
C LEU A 62 -11.02 -7.04 -7.59
N LYS A 63 -12.35 -6.86 -7.62
CA LYS A 63 -13.22 -7.01 -6.44
C LYS A 63 -13.03 -8.33 -5.69
N GLN A 64 -12.83 -9.43 -6.41
CA GLN A 64 -12.53 -10.75 -5.83
C GLN A 64 -11.25 -10.77 -4.95
N TYR A 65 -10.31 -9.86 -5.20
CA TYR A 65 -9.09 -9.72 -4.41
C TYR A 65 -9.30 -8.78 -3.22
N CYS A 66 -10.24 -7.85 -3.31
CA CYS A 66 -10.67 -7.04 -2.17
C CYS A 66 -11.31 -7.91 -1.08
N GLU A 67 -12.14 -8.90 -1.46
CA GLU A 67 -12.66 -9.90 -0.53
C GLU A 67 -11.55 -10.71 0.16
N LYS A 68 -10.42 -10.97 -0.53
CA LYS A 68 -9.26 -11.62 0.10
C LYS A 68 -8.59 -10.73 1.14
N ILE A 69 -8.51 -9.42 0.89
CA ILE A 69 -7.98 -8.45 1.85
C ILE A 69 -8.87 -8.42 3.10
N ASP A 70 -10.19 -8.40 2.92
CA ASP A 70 -11.16 -8.46 4.02
C ASP A 70 -11.00 -9.72 4.87
N GLN A 71 -10.86 -10.89 4.24
CA GLN A 71 -10.57 -12.15 4.94
C GLN A 71 -9.24 -12.14 5.72
N GLN A 72 -8.30 -11.27 5.35
CA GLN A 72 -7.00 -11.12 6.01
C GLN A 72 -6.91 -9.86 6.87
N LEU A 73 -8.01 -9.11 7.05
CA LEU A 73 -8.02 -7.81 7.71
C LEU A 73 -7.42 -7.88 9.12
N LYS A 74 -7.75 -8.91 9.89
CA LYS A 74 -7.16 -9.10 11.24
C LYS A 74 -5.64 -9.21 11.21
N TYR A 75 -5.09 -9.96 10.25
CA TYR A 75 -3.64 -10.10 10.08
C TYR A 75 -3.02 -8.79 9.62
N ILE A 76 -3.66 -8.10 8.67
CA ILE A 76 -3.21 -6.80 8.16
C ILE A 76 -3.12 -5.77 9.29
N LEU A 77 -4.15 -5.67 10.14
CA LEU A 77 -4.16 -4.76 11.28
C LEU A 77 -3.08 -5.07 12.31
N GLU A 78 -2.72 -6.35 12.49
CA GLU A 78 -1.60 -6.74 13.34
C GLU A 78 -0.27 -6.26 12.72
N LYS A 79 -0.09 -6.42 11.41
CA LYS A 79 1.13 -6.00 10.71
C LYS A 79 1.29 -4.49 10.61
N LEU A 80 0.19 -3.75 10.44
CA LEU A 80 0.20 -2.29 10.53
C LEU A 80 0.65 -1.81 11.92
N LYS A 81 0.22 -2.47 13.00
CA LYS A 81 0.70 -2.18 14.36
C LYS A 81 2.18 -2.52 14.58
N GLU A 82 2.72 -3.46 13.81
CA GLU A 82 4.16 -3.77 13.77
C GLU A 82 4.94 -2.80 12.88
N HIS A 83 4.28 -1.82 12.25
CA HIS A 83 4.85 -0.88 11.28
C HIS A 83 5.46 -1.56 10.05
N ASP A 84 4.88 -2.68 9.62
CA ASP A 84 5.28 -3.32 8.38
C ASP A 84 4.84 -2.49 7.15
N SER A 85 5.71 -2.43 6.14
CA SER A 85 5.43 -1.70 4.90
C SER A 85 4.31 -2.35 4.07
N PRO A 86 3.53 -1.57 3.29
CA PRO A 86 2.52 -2.09 2.37
C PRO A 86 3.03 -3.20 1.43
N GLU A 87 4.21 -3.04 0.80
CA GLU A 87 4.79 -4.06 -0.10
C GLU A 87 4.98 -5.41 0.62
N LYS A 88 5.45 -5.37 1.87
CA LYS A 88 5.69 -6.58 2.69
C LYS A 88 4.37 -7.28 3.04
N ILE A 89 3.40 -6.53 3.56
CA ILE A 89 2.08 -7.07 3.92
C ILE A 89 1.42 -7.68 2.70
N CYS A 90 1.44 -6.98 1.57
CA CYS A 90 0.87 -7.45 0.31
C CYS A 90 1.59 -8.67 -0.28
N THR A 91 2.88 -8.82 -0.02
CA THR A 91 3.64 -10.03 -0.39
C THR A 91 3.24 -11.22 0.48
N ASP A 92 3.07 -11.00 1.79
CA ASP A 92 2.71 -12.03 2.76
C ASP A 92 1.29 -12.59 2.52
N ILE A 93 0.35 -11.76 2.03
CA ILE A 93 -0.98 -12.20 1.60
C ILE A 93 -1.06 -12.59 0.12
N HIS A 94 0.08 -12.71 -0.56
CA HIS A 94 0.23 -13.17 -1.94
C HIS A 94 -0.47 -12.31 -3.01
N LEU A 95 -0.65 -11.01 -2.76
CA LEU A 95 -1.15 -10.04 -3.74
C LEU A 95 -0.01 -9.32 -4.49
N CYS A 96 1.17 -9.25 -3.86
CA CYS A 96 2.43 -8.95 -4.53
C CYS A 96 3.24 -10.23 -4.75
N VAL A 97 3.78 -10.39 -5.96
CA VAL A 97 4.69 -11.49 -6.29
C VAL A 97 6.07 -10.88 -6.51
N VAL A 98 7.04 -11.33 -5.71
CA VAL A 98 8.46 -10.94 -5.80
C VAL A 98 9.13 -11.42 -7.08
#